data_AF-K8DZ96-F1
#
_entry.id   AF-K8DZ96-F1
#
_cell.length_a   1.000
_cell.length_b   1.000
_cell.length_c   1.000
_cell.angle_alpha   90.00
_cell.angle_beta   90.00
_cell.angle_gamma   90.00
#
_symmetry.space_group_name_H-M   'P 1'
#
loop_
_entity.id
_entity.type
_entity.pdbx_description
1 polymer ?
#
loop_
_entity_poly.entity_id
_entity_poly.type
_entity_poly.pdbx_seq_one_letter_code
_entity_poly.pdbx_strand_id
1 'polypeptide(L)'
;MELLTISKAAKKLGVHPNSLRNWEKQGLIKPVRLPGGQRRYSMDELNRLLQSGQLDAGQEGVVLYARVSTKKQADAGNLNRQLERLRQYVIESH
;
A
#
# COMPACT_ATOMS: atom_id res chain seq x y z
N MET A 1 -9.76 7.91 21.88
CA MET A 1 -10.06 8.11 20.45
C MET A 1 -9.26 9.25 19.85
N GLU A 2 -8.07 8.93 19.35
CA GLU A 2 -7.27 9.84 18.52
C GLU A 2 -7.83 9.81 17.08
N LEU A 3 -8.19 10.98 16.54
CA LEU A 3 -8.68 11.15 15.18
C LEU A 3 -7.58 11.66 14.24
N LEU A 4 -7.20 10.82 13.28
CA LEU A 4 -6.02 11.02 12.43
C LEU A 4 -6.38 11.36 10.98
N THR A 5 -5.55 12.15 10.33
CA THR A 5 -5.60 12.27 8.87
C THR A 5 -5.20 10.95 8.22
N ILE A 6 -5.58 10.75 6.96
CA ILE A 6 -5.25 9.50 6.24
C ILE A 6 -3.74 9.20 6.25
N SER A 7 -2.90 10.21 6.02
CA SER A 7 -1.44 10.02 5.99
C SER A 7 -0.87 9.64 7.35
N LYS A 8 -1.38 10.24 8.44
CA LYS A 8 -0.90 9.94 9.79
C LYS A 8 -1.38 8.55 10.25
N ALA A 9 -2.62 8.16 9.93
CA ALA A 9 -3.14 6.84 10.21
C ALA A 9 -2.38 5.76 9.43
N ALA A 10 -2.21 5.95 8.11
CA ALA A 10 -1.46 5.05 7.23
C ALA A 10 -0.03 4.82 7.75
N LYS A 11 0.69 5.89 8.09
CA LYS A 11 2.04 5.81 8.66
C LYS A 11 2.07 5.03 9.99
N LYS A 12 1.12 5.26 10.89
CA LYS A 12 1.06 4.54 12.18
C LYS A 12 0.75 3.06 12.00
N LEU A 13 -0.04 2.71 11.00
CA LEU A 13 -0.42 1.34 10.69
C LEU A 13 0.61 0.60 9.84
N GLY A 14 1.63 1.29 9.31
CA GLY A 14 2.60 0.70 8.39
C GLY A 14 1.97 0.28 7.06
N VAL A 15 0.94 0.99 6.60
CA VAL A 15 0.27 0.71 5.32
C VAL A 15 0.30 1.93 4.42
N HIS A 16 0.21 1.71 3.11
CA HIS A 16 0.09 2.81 2.15
C HIS A 16 -1.24 3.58 2.32
N PRO A 17 -1.30 4.91 2.16
CA PRO A 17 -2.56 5.67 2.26
C PRO A 17 -3.67 5.20 1.31
N ASN A 18 -3.32 4.58 0.17
CA ASN A 18 -4.32 3.98 -0.72
C ASN A 18 -5.01 2.76 -0.09
N SER A 19 -4.37 2.02 0.81
CA SER A 19 -5.00 0.91 1.54
C SER A 19 -6.19 1.43 2.34
N LEU A 20 -6.02 2.53 3.09
CA LEU A 20 -7.13 3.17 3.81
C LEU A 20 -8.23 3.67 2.85
N ARG A 21 -7.88 4.25 1.70
CA ARG A 21 -8.87 4.68 0.69
C ARG A 21 -9.65 3.49 0.12
N ASN A 22 -8.96 2.37 -0.10
CA ASN A 22 -9.57 1.15 -0.60
C ASN A 22 -10.52 0.55 0.43
N TRP A 23 -10.11 0.49 1.70
CA TRP A 23 -10.99 0.06 2.79
C TRP A 23 -12.21 0.98 2.97
N GLU A 24 -12.05 2.30 2.82
CA GLU A 24 -13.18 3.25 2.81
C GLU A 24 -14.12 2.96 1.64
N LYS A 25 -13.56 2.76 0.43
CA LYS A 25 -14.34 2.45 -0.79
C LYS A 25 -15.06 1.11 -0.69
N GLN A 26 -14.47 0.13 -0.02
CA GLN A 26 -15.07 -1.17 0.26
C GLN A 26 -16.09 -1.13 1.40
N GLY A 27 -16.21 0.00 2.12
CA GLY A 27 -17.13 0.17 3.24
C GLY A 27 -16.66 -0.48 4.55
N LEU A 28 -15.40 -0.94 4.62
CA LEU A 28 -14.83 -1.59 5.80
C LEU A 28 -14.53 -0.60 6.93
N ILE A 29 -14.21 0.64 6.57
CA ILE A 29 -13.94 1.73 7.52
C ILE A 29 -14.79 2.94 7.19
N LYS A 30 -15.15 3.73 8.21
CA LYS A 30 -15.94 4.95 8.05
C LYS A 30 -15.20 6.15 8.65
N PRO A 31 -14.75 7.12 7.84
CA PRO A 31 -14.13 8.32 8.38
C PRO A 31 -15.18 9.25 8.99
N VAL A 32 -14.79 9.93 10.06
CA VAL A 32 -15.50 11.10 10.55
C VAL A 32 -15.19 12.27 9.62
N ARG A 33 -16.23 12.92 9.07
CA ARG A 33 -16.07 14.14 8.26
C ARG A 33 -16.23 15.36 9.16
N LEU A 34 -15.22 16.22 9.19
CA LEU A 34 -15.29 17.51 9.87
C LEU A 34 -16.12 18.51 9.05
N PRO A 35 -16.60 19.62 9.66
CA PRO A 35 -17.35 20.67 8.95
C PRO A 35 -16.64 21.21 7.70
N GLY A 36 -15.30 21.22 7.67
CA GLY A 36 -14.48 21.58 6.51
C GLY A 36 -14.28 20.46 5.48
N GLY A 37 -15.03 19.35 5.55
CA GLY A 37 -14.98 18.23 4.60
C GLY A 37 -13.77 17.29 4.75
N GLN A 38 -12.85 17.57 5.67
CA GLN A 38 -11.69 16.72 5.92
C GLN A 38 -12.07 15.40 6.59
N ARG A 39 -11.52 14.29 6.09
CA ARG A 39 -11.66 12.95 6.66
C ARG A 39 -10.75 12.76 7.86
N ARG A 40 -11.28 12.18 8.94
CA ARG A 40 -10.55 11.75 10.11
C ARG A 40 -10.86 10.29 10.45
N TYR A 41 -9.84 9.53 10.79
CA TYR A 41 -9.94 8.11 11.09
C TYR A 41 -9.64 7.86 12.57
N SER A 42 -10.47 7.04 13.21
CA SER A 42 -10.25 6.60 14.59
C SER A 42 -9.18 5.52 14.61
N MET A 43 -8.05 5.78 15.27
CA MET A 43 -6.98 4.80 15.39
C MET A 43 -7.43 3.55 16.17
N ASP A 44 -8.26 3.75 17.19
CA ASP A 44 -8.79 2.66 18.03
C ASP A 44 -9.65 1.70 17.20
N GLU A 45 -10.49 2.24 16.30
CA GLU A 45 -11.33 1.44 15.40
C GLU A 45 -10.49 0.70 14.36
N LEU A 46 -9.53 1.38 13.73
CA LEU A 46 -8.65 0.76 12.74
C LEU A 46 -7.86 -0.41 13.34
N ASN A 47 -7.30 -0.23 14.54
CA ASN A 47 -6.60 -1.30 15.25
C ASN A 47 -7.54 -2.47 15.58
N ARG A 48 -8.76 -2.19 16.05
CA ARG A 48 -9.75 -3.23 16.35
C ARG A 48 -10.08 -4.05 15.10
N LEU A 49 -10.29 -3.39 13.95
CA LEU A 49 -10.64 -4.05 12.70
C LEU A 49 -9.48 -4.87 12.11
N LEU A 50 -8.23 -4.43 12.32
CA LEU A 50 -7.04 -5.20 11.97
C LEU A 50 -6.90 -6.44 12.86
N GLN A 51 -7.08 -6.28 14.19
CA GLN A 51 -7.01 -7.40 15.13
C GLN A 51 -8.13 -8.42 14.94
N SER A 52 -9.31 -7.99 14.49
CA SER A 52 -10.42 -8.89 14.15
C SER A 52 -10.24 -9.59 12.79
N GLY A 53 -9.19 -9.24 12.02
CA GLY A 53 -8.95 -9.76 10.68
C GLY A 53 -9.92 -9.23 9.61
N GLN A 54 -10.72 -8.21 9.93
CA GLN A 54 -11.66 -7.58 8.98
C GLN A 54 -10.96 -6.63 8.01
N LEU A 55 -9.78 -6.14 8.39
CA LEU A 55 -8.85 -5.45 7.50
C LEU A 55 -7.62 -6.32 7.33
N ASP A 56 -7.18 -6.45 6.09
CA ASP A 56 -5.86 -6.97 5.79
C ASP A 56 -4.93 -5.78 5.57
N ALA A 57 -3.98 -5.58 6.49
CA ALA A 57 -2.91 -4.59 6.30
C ALA A 57 -2.11 -4.85 5.02
N GLY A 58 -2.19 -6.08 4.49
CA GLY A 58 -1.38 -6.58 3.41
C GLY A 58 0.08 -6.70 3.86
N GLN A 59 0.80 -7.67 3.31
CA GLN A 59 2.21 -7.41 3.05
C GLN A 59 2.22 -6.37 1.91
N GLU A 60 3.01 -5.30 2.03
CA GLU A 60 3.20 -4.37 0.90
C GLU A 60 3.73 -5.16 -0.29
N GLY A 61 2.83 -5.59 -1.17
CA GLY A 61 3.19 -6.33 -2.36
C GLY A 61 3.88 -5.40 -3.32
N VAL A 62 5.21 -5.48 -3.40
CA VAL A 62 5.98 -4.72 -4.38
C VAL A 62 5.80 -5.39 -5.75
N VAL A 63 5.24 -4.64 -6.70
CA VAL A 63 5.13 -5.10 -8.09
C VAL A 63 6.36 -4.66 -8.87
N LEU A 64 7.13 -5.63 -9.36
CA LEU A 64 8.26 -5.38 -10.26
C LEU A 64 7.78 -5.43 -11.72
N TYR A 65 8.07 -4.38 -12.48
CA TYR A 65 7.76 -4.29 -13.90
C TYR A 65 9.02 -4.04 -14.72
N ALA A 66 9.24 -4.85 -15.75
CA ALA A 66 10.32 -4.67 -16.73
C ALA A 66 9.81 -4.95 -18.14
N ARG A 67 10.36 -4.23 -19.13
CA ARG A 67 10.01 -4.41 -20.54
C ARG A 67 11.23 -4.20 -21.45
N VAL A 68 11.19 -4.81 -22.62
CA VAL A 68 12.15 -4.56 -23.71
C VAL A 68 11.41 -4.24 -25.01
N SER A 69 12.02 -3.44 -25.88
CA SER A 69 11.35 -2.91 -27.07
C SER A 69 11.31 -3.89 -28.23
N THR A 70 12.19 -4.91 -28.25
CA THR A 70 12.27 -5.91 -29.33
C THR A 70 12.52 -7.30 -28.80
N LYS A 71 12.10 -8.32 -29.55
CA LYS A 71 12.38 -9.73 -29.23
C LYS A 71 13.88 -10.03 -29.17
N LYS A 72 14.67 -9.45 -30.08
CA LYS A 72 16.15 -9.56 -30.08
C LYS A 72 16.78 -9.10 -28.76
N GLN A 73 16.24 -8.06 -28.14
CA GLN A 73 16.72 -7.59 -26.82
C GLN A 73 16.33 -8.57 -25.70
N ALA A 74 15.17 -9.22 -25.78
CA ALA A 74 14.77 -10.26 -24.85
C ALA A 74 15.71 -11.48 -24.97
N ASP A 75 15.93 -11.95 -26.19
CA ASP A 75 16.79 -13.10 -26.50
C ASP A 75 18.25 -12.85 -26.11
N ALA A 76 18.72 -11.59 -26.21
CA ALA A 76 20.02 -11.15 -25.72
C ALA A 76 20.12 -11.04 -24.18
N GLY A 77 19.07 -11.44 -23.45
CA GLY A 77 19.04 -11.47 -21.99
C GLY A 77 18.86 -10.12 -21.31
N ASN A 78 18.49 -9.04 -22.03
CA ASN A 78 18.34 -7.72 -21.43
C ASN A 78 17.19 -7.68 -20.41
N LEU A 79 16.07 -8.33 -20.72
CA LEU A 79 14.91 -8.38 -19.84
C LEU A 79 15.25 -9.09 -18.51
N ASN A 80 15.96 -10.23 -18.60
CA ASN A 80 16.39 -10.99 -17.43
C ASN A 80 17.31 -10.16 -16.53
N ARG A 81 18.31 -9.49 -17.11
CA ARG A 81 19.21 -8.59 -16.35
C ARG A 81 18.49 -7.42 -15.69
N GLN A 82 17.45 -6.87 -16.32
CA GLN A 82 16.63 -5.83 -15.70
C GLN A 82 15.82 -6.37 -14.52
N LEU A 83 15.17 -7.53 -14.68
CA LEU A 83 14.40 -8.18 -13.61
C LEU A 83 15.29 -8.54 -12.42
N GLU A 84 16.49 -9.05 -12.66
CA GLU A 84 17.44 -9.42 -11.61
C GLU A 84 17.86 -8.21 -10.77
N ARG A 85 18.18 -7.08 -11.42
CA ARG A 85 18.48 -5.83 -10.70
C ARG A 85 17.30 -5.33 -9.87
N LEU A 86 16.09 -5.38 -10.42
CA LEU A 86 14.89 -4.97 -9.70
C LEU A 86 14.62 -5.86 -8.49
N ARG A 87 14.83 -7.17 -8.61
CA ARG A 87 14.72 -8.11 -7.48
C ARG A 87 15.77 -7.82 -6.41
N GLN A 88 17.01 -7.63 -6.83
CA GLN A 88 18.12 -7.33 -5.92
C GLN A 88 17.85 -6.04 -5.12
N TYR A 89 17.38 -4.99 -5.81
CA TYR A 89 17.02 -3.72 -5.15
C TYR A 89 15.94 -3.90 -4.07
N VAL A 90 14.91 -4.71 -4.34
CA VAL A 90 13.84 -4.97 -3.36
C VAL A 90 14.40 -5.70 -2.14
N ILE A 91 15.26 -6.69 -2.35
CA ILE A 91 15.92 -7.46 -1.27
C ILE A 91 16.83 -6.57 -0.42
N GLU A 92 17.54 -5.61 -1.04
CA GLU A 92 18.47 -4.71 -0.32
C GLU A 92 17.75 -3.54 0.38
N SER A 93 16.52 -3.21 -0.03
CA SER A 93 15.77 -2.05 0.47
C SER A 93 14.67 -2.39 1.48
N HIS A 94 14.46 -3.67 1.79
CA HIS A 94 13.51 -4.18 2.80
C HIS A 94 14.26 -5.00 3.86
#